data_AF-A0A533WL98-F1
#
_entry.id   AF-A0A533WL98-F1
#
_cell.length_a   1.000
_cell.length_b   1.000
_cell.length_c   1.000
_cell.angle_alpha   90.00
_cell.angle_beta   90.00
_cell.angle_gamma   90.00
#
_symmetry.space_group_name_H-M   'P 1'
#
loop_
_entity.id
_entity.type
_entity.pdbx_description
1 polymer ?
#
loop_
_entity_poly.entity_id
_entity_poly.type
_entity_poly.pdbx_seq_one_letter_code
_entity_poly.pdbx_strand_id
1 'polypeptide(L)' 'MAVYTLTEITVHKGDKVTIHFYNTAENATDRHTFTMLDPYKMSYDLAGGENKTFSFTADTVGRFTYYCTYDL' A
#
# COMPACT_ATOMS: atom_id res chain seq x y z
N MET A 1 12.45 8.81 -8.22
CA MET A 1 11.11 9.05 -7.64
C MET A 1 10.33 7.78 -7.89
N ALA A 2 10.07 7.01 -6.84
CA ALA A 2 9.17 5.88 -6.95
C ALA A 2 7.73 6.40 -6.90
N VAL A 3 6.86 5.81 -7.71
CA VAL A 3 5.45 6.20 -7.80
C VAL A 3 4.64 4.92 -7.80
N TYR A 4 3.60 4.85 -6.97
CA TYR A 4 2.64 3.75 -7.06
C TYR A 4 1.93 3.81 -8.41
N THR A 5 1.84 2.67 -9.10
CA THR A 5 1.11 2.57 -10.37
C THR A 5 -0.35 2.97 -10.22
N LEU A 6 -0.95 2.67 -9.06
CA LEU A 6 -2.26 3.16 -8.68
C LEU A 6 -2.07 4.31 -7.70
N THR A 7 -2.62 5.48 -7.99
CA THR A 7 -2.60 6.67 -7.11
C THR A 7 -3.93 6.89 -6.40
N GLU A 8 -4.99 6.20 -6.82
CA GLU A 8 -6.30 6.20 -6.17
C GLU A 8 -6.98 4.84 -6.34
N ILE A 9 -7.68 4.38 -5.31
CA ILE A 9 -8.49 3.17 -5.30
C ILE A 9 -9.85 3.52 -4.70
N THR A 10 -10.92 3.35 -5.48
CA THR A 10 -12.31 3.61 -5.02
C THR A 10 -13.05 2.28 -4.86
N VAL A 11 -13.65 2.07 -3.70
CA VAL A 11 -14.37 0.84 -3.32
C VAL A 11 -15.65 1.18 -2.56
N HIS A 12 -16.51 0.19 -2.34
CA HIS A 12 -17.70 0.36 -1.52
C HIS A 12 -17.45 -0.04 -0.06
N LYS A 13 -18.21 0.58 0.85
CA LYS A 13 -18.20 0.20 2.26
C LYS A 13 -18.60 -1.28 2.40
N GLY A 14 -17.77 -2.06 3.08
CA GLY A 14 -17.98 -3.48 3.31
C GLY A 14 -17.25 -4.40 2.33
N ASP A 15 -16.64 -3.85 1.27
CA ASP A 15 -15.84 -4.65 0.35
C ASP A 15 -14.63 -5.27 1.06
N LYS A 16 -14.32 -6.52 0.71
CA LYS A 16 -13.04 -7.14 1.03
C LYS A 16 -12.02 -6.78 -0.04
N VAL A 17 -11.21 -5.77 0.23
CA VAL A 17 -10.17 -5.30 -0.67
C VAL A 17 -8.95 -6.21 -0.52
N THR A 18 -8.41 -6.70 -1.64
CA THR A 18 -7.14 -7.43 -1.69
C THR A 18 -6.16 -6.65 -2.54
N ILE A 19 -5.00 -6.35 -1.96
CA ILE A 19 -3.92 -5.63 -2.64
C ILE A 19 -2.77 -6.60 -2.87
N HIS A 20 -2.26 -6.57 -4.10
CA HIS A 20 -1.01 -7.23 -4.48
C HIS A 20 0.04 -6.14 -4.69
N PHE A 21 0.89 -5.94 -3.68
CA PHE A 21 1.93 -4.92 -3.69
C PHE A 21 3.25 -5.53 -4.13
N TYR A 22 3.84 -4.99 -5.19
CA TYR A 22 5.11 -5.43 -5.76
C TYR A 22 6.12 -4.28 -5.72
N ASN A 23 7.28 -4.50 -5.12
CA ASN A 23 8.42 -3.62 -5.28
C ASN A 23 9.24 -4.10 -6.49
N THR A 24 9.12 -3.37 -7.60
CA THR A 24 9.75 -3.74 -8.88
C THR A 24 11.20 -3.27 -9.02
N ALA A 25 11.75 -2.61 -7.99
CA ALA A 25 13.15 -2.21 -8.00
C ALA A 25 14.08 -3.43 -8.01
N GLU A 26 15.17 -3.37 -8.78
CA GLU A 26 16.15 -4.46 -8.86
C GLU A 26 17.06 -4.52 -7.62
N ASN A 27 17.29 -3.36 -6.98
CA ASN A 27 18.16 -3.27 -5.83
C ASN A 27 17.39 -3.50 -4.53
N ALA A 28 17.78 -4.50 -3.74
CA ALA A 28 17.17 -4.80 -2.44
C ALA A 28 17.20 -3.61 -1.44
N THR A 29 18.12 -2.66 -1.60
CA THR A 29 18.18 -1.46 -0.76
C THR A 29 17.18 -0.37 -1.15
N ASP A 30 16.58 -0.47 -2.34
CA ASP A 30 15.53 0.45 -2.80
C ASP A 30 14.19 0.00 -2.20
N ARG A 31 13.95 0.42 -0.95
CA ARG A 31 12.83 -0.03 -0.13
C ARG A 31 11.63 0.87 -0.32
N HIS A 32 10.46 0.26 -0.38
CA HIS A 32 9.19 0.98 -0.42
C HIS A 32 8.20 0.39 0.56
N THR A 33 7.39 1.26 1.15
CA THR A 33 6.29 0.82 2.01
C THR A 33 4.95 0.98 1.33
N PHE A 34 3.94 0.24 1.76
CA PHE A 34 2.54 0.61 1.64
C PHE A 34 2.04 0.90 3.06
N THR A 35 1.84 2.17 3.38
CA THR A 35 1.47 2.60 4.73
C THR A 35 0.13 3.33 4.71
N MET A 36 -0.83 2.86 5.50
CA MET A 36 -2.09 3.53 5.80
C MET A 36 -2.24 3.66 7.32
N LEU A 37 -2.55 4.86 7.78
CA LEU A 37 -2.80 5.15 9.19
C LEU A 37 -4.23 4.74 9.58
N ASP A 38 -4.81 5.40 10.57
CA ASP A 38 -6.20 5.19 10.95
C ASP A 38 -7.15 5.29 9.74
N PRO A 39 -8.16 4.40 9.65
CA PRO A 39 -8.54 3.38 10.63
C PRO A 39 -7.84 2.02 10.43
N TYR A 40 -7.19 1.78 9.29
CA TYR A 40 -6.72 0.44 8.91
C TYR A 40 -5.36 0.04 9.51
N LYS A 41 -4.55 1.00 9.95
CA LYS A 41 -3.31 0.80 10.72
C LYS A 41 -2.40 -0.29 10.14
N MET A 42 -2.06 -0.16 8.86
CA MET A 42 -1.20 -1.12 8.17
C MET A 42 0.05 -0.44 7.62
N SER A 43 1.18 -1.13 7.73
CA SER A 43 2.44 -0.72 7.12
C SER A 43 3.19 -1.96 6.66
N TYR A 44 3.47 -2.02 5.36
CA TYR A 44 4.16 -3.14 4.73
C TYR A 44 5.40 -2.64 4.01
N ASP A 45 6.58 -3.01 4.51
CA ASP A 45 7.87 -2.62 3.95
C ASP A 45 8.47 -3.77 3.12
N LEU A 46 8.87 -3.46 1.88
CA LEU A 46 9.41 -4.41 0.91
C LEU A 46 10.77 -3.94 0.38
N ALA A 47 11.75 -4.85 0.38
CA ALA A 47 12.97 -4.69 -0.41
C ALA A 47 12.67 -4.76 -1.92
N GLY A 48 13.58 -4.24 -2.74
CA GLY A 48 13.52 -4.45 -4.19
C GLY A 48 13.42 -5.92 -4.57
N GLY A 49 12.49 -6.25 -5.47
CA GLY A 49 12.18 -7.61 -5.92
C GLY A 49 11.18 -8.37 -5.03
N GLU A 50 10.80 -7.84 -3.86
CA GLU A 50 9.81 -8.46 -2.99
C GLU A 50 8.37 -8.09 -3.37
N ASN A 51 7.43 -8.93 -2.93
CA ASN A 51 6.00 -8.68 -3.05
C ASN A 51 5.26 -9.12 -1.80
N LYS A 52 4.07 -8.54 -1.59
CA LYS A 52 3.17 -8.92 -0.51
C LYS A 52 1.72 -8.80 -0.95
N THR A 53 0.95 -9.84 -0.64
CA THR A 53 -0.51 -9.82 -0.77
C THR A 53 -1.13 -9.67 0.61
N PHE A 54 -2.08 -8.75 0.73
CA PHE A 54 -2.83 -8.53 1.96
C PHE A 54 -4.26 -8.11 1.65
N SER A 55 -5.16 -8.31 2.63
CA SER A 55 -6.56 -7.90 2.51
C SER A 55 -7.02 -7.15 3.74
N PHE A 56 -7.95 -6.23 3.54
CA PHE A 56 -8.69 -5.55 4.59
C PHE A 56 -10.15 -5.36 4.18
N THR A 57 -11.02 -5.18 5.16
CA THR A 57 -12.41 -4.82 4.91
C THR A 57 -12.52 -3.29 4.89
N ALA A 58 -13.08 -2.72 3.82
CA ALA A 58 -13.34 -1.28 3.73
C ALA A 58 -14.54 -0.89 4.61
N ASP A 59 -14.41 -0.96 5.93
CA ASP A 59 -15.51 -0.83 6.89
C ASP A 59 -15.88 0.63 7.25
N THR A 60 -15.00 1.58 6.93
CA THR A 60 -15.12 3.00 7.26
C THR A 60 -15.25 3.83 5.99
N VAL A 61 -16.25 4.70 5.92
CA VAL A 61 -16.43 5.62 4.78
C VAL A 61 -15.52 6.82 4.96
N GLY A 62 -14.74 7.14 3.92
CA GLY A 62 -13.85 8.30 3.94
C GLY A 62 -12.78 8.19 2.86
N ARG A 63 -11.86 9.16 2.85
CA ARG A 63 -10.64 9.11 2.04
C ARG A 63 -9.47 8.82 2.97
N PHE A 64 -8.69 7.80 2.65
CA PHE A 64 -7.55 7.36 3.45
C PHE A 64 -6.32 7.31 2.56
N THR A 65 -5.27 8.01 2.95
CA THR A 65 -4.02 8.05 2.19
C THR A 65 -3.22 6.78 2.44
N TYR A 66 -2.78 6.13 1.37
CA TYR A 66 -1.63 5.24 1.40
C TYR A 66 -0.39 5.99 0.88
N TYR A 67 0.74 5.78 1.52
CA TYR A 67 1.99 6.46 1.16
C TYR A 67 3.22 5.60 1.50
N CYS A 68 4.35 5.98 0.90
CA CYS A 68 5.66 5.38 1.13
C CYS A 68 6.38 6.20 2.21
N THR A 69 6.90 5.56 3.25
CA THR A 69 7.59 6.27 4.33
C THR A 69 9.02 6.70 3.96
N TYR A 70 9.55 6.21 2.84
CA TYR A 70 10.89 6.57 2.34
C TYR A 70 10.86 7.73 1.33
N ASP A 71 9.69 8.09 0.80
CA ASP A 71 9.49 9.22 -0.13
C ASP A 71 8.68 10.35 0.54
N LEU A 72 9.29 11.00 1.55
CA LEU A 72 8.73 12.19 2.22
C LEU A 72 9.39 13.49 1.74
#